data_AF-A0A947PTW4-F1
#
_entry.id   AF-A0A947PTW4-F1
#
_cell.length_a   1.000
_cell.length_b   1.000
_cell.length_c   1.000
_cell.angle_alpha   90.00
_cell.angle_beta   90.00
_cell.angle_gamma   90.00
#
_symmetry.space_group_name_H-M   'P 1'
#
loop_
_entity.id
_entity.type
_entity.pdbx_description
1 polymer ?
#
loop_
_entity_poly.entity_id
_entity_poly.type
_entity_poly.pdbx_seq_one_letter_code
_entity_poly.pdbx_strand_id
1 'polypeptide(L)'
;MSNLWDLSHIQPAGTDVLAGDTIPAMFWNAVAARGPRVWMRQKELGIWKSWTWDQTAEAVREIAGGLMSLGFAPGDCASVLSNTNIEWVLADLAVLSCGGVSNGIYPTDAAAQVHYLSEDSRTTVLFVEDDEQLDKALEVRDNLPLLRKIVVFDMEGLRGLDDPHVLSLQALRELGRTFNQQHPDAITQRVQGCGPDDVAILVYTSGTTGKPKGAMHTHAALTYTVRGYNTLISRCEDDETMCFLPLCHIAERMGGEYFSLYTGAKLNFVENPDTVPENVREIAPTVFTAVPRVWEKFYSGVMIALKESTRMQQAAYAWSIGVGTRIADQVLAGQPVGGALKLQFQLARWLALNNVRKLIGIHRARFLVTGAAPISPELVKWYLALG
;
A
#
# COMPACT_ATOMS: atom_id res chain seq x y z
N MET A 1 -23.79 -9.31 -25.13
CA MET A 1 -22.58 -9.67 -24.36
C MET A 1 -22.95 -10.75 -23.36
N SER A 2 -22.27 -11.89 -23.39
CA SER A 2 -22.62 -13.04 -22.56
C SER A 2 -22.03 -12.87 -21.16
N ASN A 3 -22.81 -12.34 -20.21
CA ASN A 3 -22.38 -12.16 -18.81
C ASN A 3 -22.21 -13.53 -18.12
N LEU A 4 -21.08 -14.19 -18.35
CA LEU A 4 -20.55 -15.19 -17.43
C LEU A 4 -19.91 -14.50 -16.23
N TRP A 5 -19.26 -13.38 -16.50
CA TRP A 5 -18.87 -12.36 -15.54
C TRP A 5 -19.93 -11.28 -15.61
N ASP A 6 -20.79 -11.21 -14.62
CA ASP A 6 -21.63 -10.02 -14.48
C ASP A 6 -20.72 -8.88 -14.05
N LEU A 7 -20.32 -7.99 -14.95
CA LEU A 7 -19.50 -6.82 -14.62
C LEU A 7 -20.37 -5.58 -14.33
N SER A 8 -21.71 -5.71 -14.26
CA SER A 8 -22.58 -4.58 -13.97
C SER A 8 -22.43 -4.04 -12.54
N HIS A 9 -21.83 -4.81 -11.64
CA HIS A 9 -21.46 -4.39 -10.28
C HIS A 9 -20.04 -3.78 -10.19
N ILE A 10 -19.34 -3.69 -11.32
CA ILE A 10 -17.98 -3.17 -11.49
C ILE A 10 -18.05 -1.93 -12.41
N GLN A 11 -19.07 -1.08 -12.24
CA GLN A 11 -19.15 0.16 -13.00
C GLN A 11 -18.23 1.21 -12.37
N PRO A 12 -17.50 1.99 -13.19
CA PRO A 12 -16.77 3.16 -12.72
C PRO A 12 -17.69 4.05 -11.89
N ALA A 13 -17.30 4.38 -10.66
CA ALA A 13 -17.97 5.46 -9.94
C ALA A 13 -17.66 6.75 -10.70
N GLY A 14 -18.62 7.28 -11.45
CA GLY A 14 -18.46 8.48 -12.29
C GLY A 14 -18.33 9.79 -11.51
N THR A 15 -18.14 9.74 -10.19
CA THR A 15 -18.05 10.89 -9.30
C THR A 15 -16.83 10.76 -8.39
N ASP A 16 -16.20 11.89 -8.07
CA ASP A 16 -15.19 11.95 -7.02
C ASP A 16 -15.77 11.36 -5.73
N VAL A 17 -15.13 10.33 -5.17
CA VAL A 17 -15.62 9.64 -3.95
C VAL A 17 -15.20 10.37 -2.68
N LEU A 18 -14.24 11.30 -2.78
CA LEU A 18 -13.76 12.12 -1.69
C LEU A 18 -13.14 13.42 -2.21
N ALA A 19 -13.55 14.55 -1.63
CA ALA A 19 -13.04 15.87 -2.01
C ALA A 19 -11.65 16.15 -1.43
N GLY A 20 -10.88 17.01 -2.10
CA GLY A 20 -9.57 17.49 -1.65
C GLY A 20 -8.55 17.49 -2.80
N ASP A 21 -7.90 18.64 -3.02
CA ASP A 21 -6.94 18.81 -4.11
C ASP A 21 -5.49 18.54 -3.68
N THR A 22 -5.28 18.34 -2.37
CA THR A 22 -4.04 17.84 -1.79
C THR A 22 -4.29 16.56 -1.02
N ILE A 23 -3.26 15.71 -0.89
CA ILE A 23 -3.32 14.48 -0.09
C ILE A 23 -3.68 14.77 1.38
N PRO A 24 -3.10 15.75 2.09
CA PRO A 24 -3.50 16.04 3.46
C PRO A 24 -4.94 16.56 3.55
N ALA A 25 -5.41 17.41 2.63
CA ALA A 25 -6.82 17.83 2.62
C ALA A 25 -7.77 16.64 2.42
N MET A 26 -7.42 15.74 1.50
CA MET A 26 -8.16 14.51 1.27
C MET A 26 -8.16 13.61 2.52
N PHE A 27 -7.03 13.45 3.19
CA PHE A 27 -6.92 12.69 4.44
C PHE A 27 -7.87 13.23 5.52
N TRP A 28 -7.81 14.53 5.82
CA TRP A 28 -8.64 15.12 6.87
C TRP A 28 -10.13 15.11 6.51
N ASN A 29 -10.48 15.22 5.23
CA ASN A 29 -11.86 15.02 4.76
C ASN A 29 -12.32 13.56 4.93
N ALA A 30 -11.45 12.58 4.66
CA ALA A 30 -11.74 11.17 4.89
C ALA A 30 -12.00 10.88 6.37
N VAL A 31 -11.17 11.43 7.25
CA VAL A 31 -11.33 11.32 8.71
C VAL A 31 -12.70 11.85 9.12
N ALA A 32 -13.08 13.05 8.68
CA ALA A 32 -14.39 13.63 8.99
C ALA A 32 -15.57 12.77 8.48
N ALA A 33 -15.41 12.12 7.32
CA ALA A 33 -16.46 11.29 6.71
C ALA A 33 -16.54 9.86 7.27
N ARG A 34 -15.45 9.33 7.86
CA ARG A 34 -15.32 7.89 8.17
C ARG A 34 -15.03 7.59 9.64
N GLY A 35 -14.43 8.53 10.38
CA GLY A 35 -14.16 8.53 11.83
C GLY A 35 -13.98 7.16 12.49
N PRO A 36 -15.04 6.56 13.06
CA PRO A 36 -14.93 5.33 13.84
C PRO A 36 -14.70 4.06 13.00
N ARG A 37 -14.76 4.15 11.67
CA ARG A 37 -14.57 2.99 10.79
C ARG A 37 -13.09 2.58 10.73
N VAL A 38 -12.84 1.28 10.61
CA VAL A 38 -11.48 0.74 10.43
C VAL A 38 -10.95 1.12 9.05
N TRP A 39 -9.74 1.69 9.02
CA TRP A 39 -9.02 1.97 7.78
C TRP A 39 -7.86 0.99 7.57
N MET A 40 -7.01 0.81 8.57
CA MET A 40 -5.80 0.00 8.46
C MET A 40 -5.85 -1.20 9.39
N ARG A 41 -5.22 -2.29 8.99
CA ARG A 41 -4.93 -3.44 9.86
C ARG A 41 -3.50 -3.90 9.69
N GLN A 42 -2.80 -4.17 10.78
CA GLN A 42 -1.46 -4.75 10.74
C GLN A 42 -1.44 -6.06 11.47
N LYS A 43 -0.79 -7.06 10.87
CA LYS A 43 -0.61 -8.36 11.51
C LYS A 43 0.66 -8.32 12.36
N GLU A 44 0.49 -8.60 13.64
CA GLU A 44 1.59 -8.67 14.61
C GLU A 44 1.45 -9.94 15.43
N LEU A 45 2.49 -10.79 15.44
CA LEU A 45 2.53 -12.05 16.16
C LEU A 45 1.31 -12.94 15.82
N GLY A 46 0.92 -12.93 14.54
CA GLY A 46 -0.23 -13.70 14.04
C GLY A 46 -1.60 -13.05 14.24
N ILE A 47 -1.71 -11.89 14.90
CA ILE A 47 -2.98 -11.23 15.23
C ILE A 47 -3.14 -9.94 14.42
N TRP A 48 -4.29 -9.78 13.76
CA TRP A 48 -4.65 -8.56 13.04
C TRP A 48 -5.11 -7.45 14.00
N LYS A 49 -4.27 -6.46 14.22
CA LYS A 49 -4.60 -5.24 14.97
C LYS A 49 -5.21 -4.21 14.03
N SER A 50 -6.33 -3.61 14.42
CA SER A 50 -7.07 -2.66 13.58
C SER A 50 -6.89 -1.22 14.06
N TRP A 51 -6.87 -0.29 13.10
CA TRP A 51 -6.82 1.16 13.31
C TRP A 51 -8.00 1.83 12.64
N THR A 52 -8.76 2.61 13.42
CA THR A 52 -9.83 3.45 12.88
C THR A 52 -9.27 4.73 12.26
N TRP A 53 -10.06 5.39 11.42
CA TRP A 53 -9.71 6.71 10.89
C TRP A 53 -9.42 7.71 12.00
N ASP A 54 -10.20 7.70 13.09
CA ASP A 54 -9.96 8.56 14.25
C ASP A 54 -8.62 8.28 14.94
N GLN A 55 -8.28 7.00 15.16
CA GLN A 55 -7.00 6.60 15.77
C GLN A 55 -5.82 7.00 14.88
N THR A 56 -5.96 6.80 13.57
CA THR A 56 -4.96 7.23 12.60
C THR A 56 -4.81 8.75 12.59
N ALA A 57 -5.91 9.49 12.60
CA ALA A 57 -5.91 10.96 12.64
C ALA A 57 -5.27 11.51 13.91
N GLU A 58 -5.53 10.90 15.06
CA GLU A 58 -4.90 11.27 16.33
C GLU A 58 -3.38 11.06 16.26
N ALA A 59 -2.92 9.89 15.81
CA ALA A 59 -1.48 9.63 15.67
C ALA A 59 -0.81 10.58 14.66
N VAL A 60 -1.43 10.83 13.50
CA VAL A 60 -0.95 11.79 12.51
C VAL A 60 -0.88 13.21 13.10
N ARG A 61 -1.89 13.61 13.89
CA ARG A 61 -1.92 14.91 14.57
C ARG A 61 -0.77 15.05 15.56
N GLU A 62 -0.52 14.01 16.35
CA GLU A 62 0.58 13.97 17.32
C GLU A 62 1.95 14.00 16.63
N ILE A 63 2.16 13.22 15.57
CA ILE A 63 3.43 13.23 14.83
C ILE A 63 3.66 14.58 14.17
N ALA A 64 2.64 15.16 13.51
CA ALA A 64 2.73 16.48 12.87
C ALA A 64 3.01 17.60 13.89
N GLY A 65 2.34 17.59 15.03
CA GLY A 65 2.63 18.49 16.14
C GLY A 65 4.08 18.36 16.63
N GLY A 66 4.57 17.12 16.75
CA GLY A 66 5.94 16.83 17.14
C GLY A 66 6.94 17.39 16.14
N LEU A 67 6.72 17.16 14.85
CA LEU A 67 7.55 17.73 13.77
C LEU A 67 7.58 19.26 13.83
N MET A 68 6.42 19.91 13.97
CA MET A 68 6.37 21.37 14.08
C MET A 68 7.07 21.90 15.33
N SER A 69 6.97 21.19 16.47
CA SER A 69 7.69 21.54 17.70
C SER A 69 9.22 21.49 17.53
N LEU A 70 9.71 20.64 16.62
CA LEU A 70 11.12 20.52 16.24
C LEU A 70 11.54 21.54 15.16
N GLY A 71 10.63 22.44 14.74
CA GLY A 71 10.90 23.46 13.72
C GLY A 71 10.78 22.97 12.28
N PHE A 72 10.00 21.93 12.01
CA PHE A 72 9.70 21.45 10.65
C PHE A 72 8.81 22.46 9.91
N ALA A 73 9.35 23.06 8.84
CA ALA A 73 8.73 24.10 8.05
C ALA A 73 8.03 23.53 6.80
N PRO A 74 7.08 24.26 6.19
CA PRO A 74 6.52 23.85 4.91
C PRO A 74 7.64 23.75 3.87
N GLY A 75 7.60 22.73 3.02
CA GLY A 75 8.63 22.41 2.03
C GLY A 75 9.87 21.69 2.60
N ASP A 76 10.00 21.52 3.91
CA ASP A 76 11.05 20.66 4.47
C ASP A 76 10.82 19.21 4.04
N CYS A 77 11.91 18.50 3.76
CA CYS A 77 11.87 17.08 3.44
C CYS A 77 12.03 16.23 4.70
N ALA A 78 11.21 15.20 4.83
CA ALA A 78 11.42 14.11 5.77
C ALA A 78 11.47 12.78 5.02
N SER A 79 12.51 11.99 5.30
CA SER A 79 12.66 10.65 4.72
C SER A 79 12.21 9.58 5.69
N VAL A 80 11.78 8.43 5.17
CA VAL A 80 11.51 7.25 5.99
C VAL A 80 12.17 6.03 5.38
N LEU A 81 12.99 5.39 6.21
CA LEU A 81 13.73 4.17 5.96
C LEU A 81 13.08 3.05 6.77
N SER A 82 12.12 2.36 6.16
CA SER A 82 11.35 1.30 6.81
C SER A 82 10.74 0.36 5.77
N ASN A 83 10.52 -0.88 6.19
CA ASN A 83 9.57 -1.80 5.59
C ASN A 83 8.14 -1.22 5.58
N THR A 84 7.23 -1.95 4.94
CA THR A 84 5.83 -1.57 4.83
C THR A 84 5.09 -1.88 6.13
N ASN A 85 4.87 -0.87 6.96
CA ASN A 85 4.11 -0.92 8.20
C ASN A 85 3.19 0.31 8.36
N ILE A 86 2.35 0.31 9.41
CA ILE A 86 1.43 1.42 9.70
C ILE A 86 2.18 2.69 10.06
N GLU A 87 3.25 2.61 10.85
CA GLU A 87 4.07 3.74 11.28
C GLU A 87 4.60 4.55 10.09
N TRP A 88 4.92 3.88 8.99
CA TRP A 88 5.29 4.52 7.74
C TRP A 88 4.13 5.38 7.17
N VAL A 89 2.90 4.86 7.09
CA VAL A 89 1.74 5.67 6.67
C VAL A 89 1.47 6.83 7.63
N LEU A 90 1.64 6.62 8.94
CA LEU A 90 1.47 7.67 9.94
C LEU A 90 2.50 8.80 9.74
N ALA A 91 3.77 8.45 9.51
CA ALA A 91 4.83 9.41 9.25
C ALA A 91 4.61 10.16 7.93
N ASP A 92 4.24 9.45 6.85
CA ASP A 92 3.94 10.08 5.55
C ASP A 92 2.85 11.15 5.67
N LEU A 93 1.69 10.76 6.20
CA LEU A 93 0.55 11.68 6.32
C LEU A 93 0.82 12.84 7.28
N ALA A 94 1.65 12.64 8.31
CA ALA A 94 2.06 13.71 9.22
C ALA A 94 2.98 14.71 8.53
N VAL A 95 3.97 14.24 7.77
CA VAL A 95 4.87 15.09 6.97
C VAL A 95 4.07 15.92 5.97
N LEU A 96 3.17 15.28 5.22
CA LEU A 96 2.30 15.95 4.27
C LEU A 96 1.34 16.94 4.97
N SER A 97 0.82 16.60 6.15
CA SER A 97 -0.04 17.50 6.94
C SER A 97 0.71 18.72 7.49
N CYS A 98 2.04 18.65 7.62
CA CYS A 98 2.88 19.81 7.93
C CYS A 98 3.17 20.69 6.70
N GLY A 99 2.73 20.29 5.50
CA GLY A 99 3.08 20.91 4.24
C GLY A 99 4.52 20.59 3.79
N GLY A 100 5.12 19.51 4.31
CA GLY A 100 6.46 19.05 3.93
C GLY A 100 6.44 18.05 2.77
N VAL A 101 7.64 17.63 2.38
CA VAL A 101 7.87 16.63 1.34
C VAL A 101 8.24 15.30 1.98
N SER A 102 7.54 14.23 1.62
CA SER A 102 7.82 12.89 2.13
C SER A 102 8.65 12.07 1.13
N ASN A 103 9.74 11.48 1.60
CA ASN A 103 10.65 10.69 0.78
C ASN A 103 10.77 9.26 1.34
N GLY A 104 10.67 8.25 0.47
CA GLY A 104 10.84 6.86 0.88
C GLY A 104 12.23 6.33 0.54
N ILE A 105 12.83 5.59 1.47
CA ILE A 105 14.10 4.88 1.28
C ILE A 105 13.86 3.38 1.51
N TYR A 106 14.44 2.54 0.66
CA TYR A 106 14.33 1.09 0.83
C TYR A 106 15.11 0.63 2.07
N PRO A 107 14.54 -0.23 2.92
CA PRO A 107 15.28 -0.81 4.06
C PRO A 107 16.48 -1.67 3.60
N THR A 108 16.44 -2.17 2.36
CA THR A 108 17.53 -2.92 1.73
C THR A 108 18.68 -2.05 1.22
N ASP A 109 18.53 -0.73 1.20
CA ASP A 109 19.59 0.17 0.75
C ASP A 109 20.76 0.17 1.75
N ALA A 110 21.99 0.15 1.23
CA ALA A 110 23.19 0.27 2.04
C ALA A 110 23.34 1.71 2.58
N ALA A 111 24.11 1.89 3.66
CA ALA A 111 24.35 3.20 4.27
C ALA A 111 24.79 4.28 3.24
N ALA A 112 25.68 3.95 2.31
CA ALA A 112 26.10 4.87 1.24
C ALA A 112 24.95 5.33 0.32
N GLN A 113 23.93 4.49 0.11
CA GLN A 113 22.72 4.86 -0.63
C GLN A 113 21.80 5.71 0.25
N VAL A 114 21.61 5.36 1.52
CA VAL A 114 20.86 6.17 2.51
C VAL A 114 21.44 7.58 2.59
N HIS A 115 22.76 7.72 2.65
CA HIS A 115 23.47 8.99 2.57
C HIS A 115 23.08 9.77 1.32
N TYR A 116 23.27 9.17 0.15
CA TYR A 116 23.01 9.85 -1.13
C TYR A 116 21.56 10.31 -1.25
N LEU A 117 20.59 9.44 -0.92
CA LEU A 117 19.17 9.78 -0.99
C LEU A 117 18.80 10.86 0.02
N SER A 118 19.35 10.82 1.23
CA SER A 118 19.08 11.83 2.27
C SER A 118 19.70 13.19 1.93
N GLU A 119 20.90 13.20 1.36
CA GLU A 119 21.60 14.41 0.91
C GLU A 119 20.87 15.07 -0.28
N ASP A 120 20.57 14.28 -1.32
CA ASP A 120 19.93 14.75 -2.56
C ASP A 120 18.51 15.27 -2.29
N SER A 121 17.77 14.59 -1.42
CA SER A 121 16.42 15.01 -0.99
C SER A 121 16.42 16.14 0.04
N ARG A 122 17.60 16.56 0.53
CA ARG A 122 17.76 17.58 1.58
C ARG A 122 16.96 17.23 2.84
N THR A 123 16.99 15.97 3.24
CA THR A 123 16.25 15.44 4.39
C THR A 123 16.62 16.19 5.68
N THR A 124 15.62 16.68 6.40
CA THR A 124 15.81 17.34 7.70
C THR A 124 15.36 16.51 8.89
N VAL A 125 14.47 15.54 8.67
CA VAL A 125 14.05 14.54 9.65
C VAL A 125 14.06 13.17 8.97
N LEU A 126 14.70 12.19 9.58
CA LEU A 126 14.72 10.82 9.06
C LEU A 126 13.98 9.90 10.03
N PHE A 127 12.89 9.29 9.59
CA PHE A 127 12.28 8.20 10.34
C PHE A 127 12.95 6.88 9.96
N VAL A 128 13.21 6.03 10.93
CA VAL A 128 13.82 4.70 10.76
C VAL A 128 13.00 3.66 11.51
N GLU A 129 12.93 2.45 11.00
CA GLU A 129 12.13 1.38 11.62
C GLU A 129 12.67 0.92 12.97
N ASP A 130 13.93 0.49 12.98
CA ASP A 130 14.53 -0.30 14.06
C ASP A 130 16.01 0.06 14.24
N ASP A 131 16.71 -0.73 15.07
CA ASP A 131 18.14 -0.59 15.35
C ASP A 131 19.01 -0.76 14.09
N GLU A 132 18.69 -1.71 13.21
CA GLU A 132 19.42 -1.93 11.95
C GLU A 132 19.33 -0.69 11.03
N GLN A 133 18.13 -0.12 10.89
CA GLN A 133 17.96 1.10 10.07
C GLN A 133 18.58 2.33 10.73
N LEU A 134 18.56 2.40 12.07
CA LEU A 134 19.24 3.46 12.82
C LEU A 134 20.76 3.41 12.62
N ASP A 135 21.38 2.23 12.67
CA ASP A 135 22.82 2.07 12.48
C ASP A 135 23.28 2.63 11.12
N LYS A 136 22.55 2.32 10.04
CA LYS A 136 22.81 2.88 8.69
C LYS A 136 22.72 4.41 8.69
N ALA A 137 21.75 4.98 9.40
CA ALA A 137 21.56 6.42 9.49
C ALA A 137 22.67 7.10 10.29
N LEU A 138 23.07 6.50 11.42
CA LEU A 138 24.14 7.01 12.28
C LEU A 138 25.51 6.97 11.59
N GLU A 139 25.79 5.93 10.78
CA GLU A 139 27.03 5.80 10.01
C GLU A 139 27.28 7.02 9.08
N VAL A 140 26.21 7.59 8.55
CA VAL A 140 26.29 8.66 7.53
C VAL A 140 25.88 10.03 8.03
N ARG A 141 25.33 10.12 9.23
CA ARG A 141 24.74 11.35 9.81
C ARG A 141 25.67 12.55 9.75
N ASP A 142 26.95 12.36 10.05
CA ASP A 142 27.92 13.45 10.11
C ASP A 142 28.15 14.13 8.74
N ASN A 143 27.75 13.47 7.65
CA ASN A 143 27.78 13.99 6.28
C ASN A 143 26.43 14.58 5.83
N LEU A 144 25.41 14.61 6.70
CA LEU A 144 24.07 15.13 6.39
C LEU A 144 23.81 16.43 7.17
N PRO A 145 24.34 17.59 6.72
CA PRO A 145 24.31 18.83 7.50
C PRO A 145 22.91 19.42 7.73
N LEU A 146 21.91 18.97 6.96
CA LEU A 146 20.51 19.40 7.12
C LEU A 146 19.71 18.49 8.06
N LEU A 147 20.22 17.29 8.37
CA LEU A 147 19.52 16.32 9.22
C LEU A 147 19.54 16.80 10.67
N ARG A 148 18.36 17.16 11.19
CA ARG A 148 18.18 17.67 12.55
C ARG A 148 17.87 16.57 13.56
N LYS A 149 17.03 15.61 13.16
CA LYS A 149 16.51 14.54 14.02
C LYS A 149 16.35 13.22 13.27
N ILE A 150 16.64 12.13 13.97
CA ILE A 150 16.28 10.78 13.58
C ILE A 150 15.17 10.28 14.51
N VAL A 151 14.11 9.73 13.96
CA VAL A 151 12.94 9.24 14.72
C VAL A 151 12.81 7.74 14.51
N VAL A 152 12.88 6.95 15.59
CA VAL A 152 12.84 5.49 15.51
C VAL A 152 11.45 4.98 15.83
N PHE A 153 10.90 4.09 15.01
CA PHE A 153 9.57 3.49 15.24
C PHE A 153 9.61 2.48 16.38
N ASP A 154 10.52 1.50 16.30
CA ASP A 154 10.73 0.45 17.28
C ASP A 154 12.04 0.67 18.06
N MET A 155 11.90 0.80 19.37
CA MET A 155 13.02 1.01 20.30
C MET A 155 13.51 -0.30 20.93
N GLU A 156 13.02 -1.47 20.49
CA GLU A 156 13.57 -2.75 20.89
C GLU A 156 15.08 -2.81 20.54
N GLY A 157 15.88 -3.42 21.40
CA GLY A 157 17.35 -3.45 21.25
C GLY A 157 18.08 -2.15 21.61
N LEU A 158 17.44 -0.98 21.55
CA LEU A 158 18.06 0.34 21.75
C LEU A 158 18.07 0.83 23.21
N ARG A 159 18.08 -0.10 24.16
CA ARG A 159 18.10 0.21 25.60
C ARG A 159 19.44 0.83 25.99
N GLY A 160 19.43 2.13 26.32
CA GLY A 160 20.63 2.87 26.69
C GLY A 160 21.17 3.79 25.60
N LEU A 161 20.47 3.91 24.45
CA LEU A 161 20.73 4.96 23.49
C LEU A 161 20.55 6.33 24.15
N ASP A 162 21.63 7.09 24.26
CA ASP A 162 21.66 8.46 24.77
C ASP A 162 22.25 9.37 23.68
N ASP A 163 21.42 9.69 22.69
CA ASP A 163 21.78 10.57 21.60
C ASP A 163 20.73 11.69 21.47
N PRO A 164 21.11 12.97 21.65
CA PRO A 164 20.15 14.07 21.62
C PRO A 164 19.55 14.31 20.24
N HIS A 165 20.08 13.73 19.16
CA HIS A 165 19.55 13.81 17.80
C HIS A 165 18.62 12.65 17.46
N VAL A 166 18.50 11.64 18.32
CA VAL A 166 17.61 10.51 18.13
C VAL A 166 16.45 10.58 19.13
N LEU A 167 15.23 10.27 18.68
CA LEU A 167 14.07 10.12 19.56
C LEU A 167 13.16 8.98 19.09
N SER A 168 12.39 8.41 20.01
CA SER A 168 11.36 7.44 19.64
C SER A 168 10.15 8.13 19.01
N LEU A 169 9.38 7.40 18.21
CA LEU A 169 8.11 7.85 17.68
C LEU A 169 7.14 8.24 18.80
N GLN A 170 7.14 7.49 19.91
CA GLN A 170 6.35 7.81 21.10
C GLN A 170 6.73 9.16 21.70
N ALA A 171 8.03 9.46 21.84
CA ALA A 171 8.50 10.75 22.34
C ALA A 171 8.14 11.90 21.39
N LEU A 172 8.21 11.68 20.08
CA LEU A 172 7.76 12.67 19.08
C LEU A 172 6.26 12.96 19.24
N ARG A 173 5.44 11.93 19.42
CA ARG A 173 4.00 12.07 19.62
C ARG A 173 3.69 12.82 20.91
N GLU A 174 4.43 12.59 21.99
CA GLU A 174 4.30 13.32 23.25
C GLU A 174 4.61 14.82 23.09
N LEU A 175 5.73 15.16 22.41
CA LEU A 175 6.03 16.55 22.05
C LEU A 175 4.89 17.17 21.25
N GLY A 176 4.31 16.41 20.32
CA GLY A 176 3.18 16.86 19.53
C GLY A 176 1.90 17.08 20.32
N ARG A 177 1.58 16.23 21.29
CA ARG A 177 0.44 16.48 22.20
C ARG A 177 0.60 17.82 22.90
N THR A 178 1.80 18.10 23.44
CA THR A 178 2.09 19.38 24.10
C THR A 178 1.99 20.56 23.13
N PHE A 179 2.58 20.45 21.93
CA PHE A 179 2.52 21.49 20.91
C PHE A 179 1.08 21.77 20.45
N ASN A 180 0.30 20.73 20.18
CA ASN A 180 -1.07 20.85 19.69
C ASN A 180 -2.01 21.46 20.74
N GLN A 181 -1.77 21.25 22.04
CA GLN A 181 -2.51 21.93 23.10
C GLN A 181 -2.24 23.44 23.11
N GLN A 182 -1.00 23.85 22.82
CA GLN A 182 -0.60 25.26 22.77
C GLN A 182 -1.01 25.92 21.45
N HIS A 183 -1.12 25.15 20.37
CA HIS A 183 -1.37 25.61 19.01
C HIS A 183 -2.45 24.77 18.30
N PRO A 184 -3.71 24.82 18.77
CA PRO A 184 -4.78 23.93 18.33
C PRO A 184 -5.08 23.99 16.83
N ASP A 185 -4.86 25.15 16.19
CA ASP A 185 -5.17 25.38 14.78
C ASP A 185 -3.96 25.16 13.85
N ALA A 186 -2.77 24.85 14.37
CA ALA A 186 -1.54 24.83 13.58
C ALA A 186 -1.60 23.84 12.40
N ILE A 187 -2.11 22.63 12.63
CA ILE A 187 -2.24 21.61 11.58
C ILE A 187 -3.26 22.06 10.53
N THR A 188 -4.42 22.57 10.96
CA THR A 188 -5.44 23.10 10.05
C THR A 188 -4.85 24.19 9.15
N GLN A 189 -4.06 25.11 9.73
CA GLN A 189 -3.38 26.16 8.97
C GLN A 189 -2.34 25.61 7.98
N ARG A 190 -1.55 24.60 8.37
CA ARG A 190 -0.58 23.94 7.46
C ARG A 190 -1.27 23.24 6.30
N VAL A 191 -2.32 22.47 6.57
CA VAL A 191 -3.10 21.76 5.56
C VAL A 191 -3.75 22.74 4.59
N GLN A 192 -4.32 23.84 5.08
CA GLN A 192 -4.94 24.89 4.24
C GLN A 192 -3.91 25.72 3.47
N GLY A 193 -2.70 25.87 4.01
CA GLY A 193 -1.60 26.58 3.37
C GLY A 193 -0.89 25.77 2.27
N CYS A 194 -1.12 24.45 2.20
CA CYS A 194 -0.57 23.57 1.18
C CYS A 194 -1.36 23.68 -0.13
N GLY A 195 -0.65 23.99 -1.22
CA GLY A 195 -1.21 24.10 -2.56
C GLY A 195 -1.11 22.80 -3.37
N PRO A 196 -1.96 22.63 -4.39
CA PRO A 196 -1.94 21.45 -5.26
C PRO A 196 -0.65 21.32 -6.10
N ASP A 197 0.04 22.42 -6.38
CA ASP A 197 1.29 22.43 -7.16
C ASP A 197 2.54 22.20 -6.29
N ASP A 198 2.39 22.16 -4.97
CA ASP A 198 3.50 21.85 -4.06
C ASP A 198 3.94 20.39 -4.26
N VAL A 199 5.25 20.16 -4.15
CA VAL A 199 5.81 18.81 -4.16
C VAL A 199 5.35 18.08 -2.89
N ALA A 200 4.72 16.93 -3.07
CA ALA A 200 4.21 16.11 -1.99
C ALA A 200 5.22 15.01 -1.62
N ILE A 201 5.66 14.25 -2.62
CA ILE A 201 6.56 13.11 -2.41
C ILE A 201 7.72 13.10 -3.40
N LEU A 202 8.81 12.49 -2.95
CA LEU A 202 9.92 12.06 -3.79
C LEU A 202 9.91 10.54 -3.92
N VAL A 203 10.06 10.05 -5.14
CA VAL A 203 10.29 8.63 -5.42
C VAL A 203 11.59 8.47 -6.20
N TYR A 204 12.59 7.87 -5.55
CA TYR A 204 13.88 7.61 -6.20
C TYR A 204 13.78 6.42 -7.16
N THR A 205 14.31 6.59 -8.37
CA THR A 205 14.33 5.52 -9.38
C THR A 205 15.75 5.30 -9.90
N SER A 206 16.12 4.03 -10.03
CA SER A 206 17.33 3.63 -10.76
C SER A 206 17.04 3.75 -12.26
N GLY A 207 17.37 4.91 -12.82
CA GLY A 207 17.39 5.06 -14.28
C GLY A 207 18.41 4.10 -14.93
N THR A 208 18.44 4.07 -16.26
CA THR A 208 19.37 3.20 -17.01
C THR A 208 20.84 3.63 -16.89
N THR A 209 21.12 4.83 -16.37
CA THR A 209 22.48 5.34 -16.15
C THR A 209 22.55 6.23 -14.88
N GLY A 210 23.61 6.05 -14.09
CA GLY A 210 23.99 6.96 -13.01
C GLY A 210 23.35 6.70 -11.63
N LYS A 211 23.52 7.67 -10.73
CA LYS A 211 22.91 7.65 -9.40
C LYS A 211 21.37 7.79 -9.50
N PRO A 212 20.58 7.21 -8.57
CA PRO A 212 19.13 7.33 -8.55
C PRO A 212 18.67 8.80 -8.60
N LYS A 213 17.53 9.09 -9.22
CA LYS A 213 16.97 10.45 -9.29
C LYS A 213 15.63 10.50 -8.56
N GLY A 214 15.44 11.51 -7.71
CA GLY A 214 14.18 11.76 -7.02
C GLY A 214 13.14 12.32 -7.97
N ALA A 215 12.17 11.50 -8.38
CA ALA A 215 11.02 11.97 -9.14
C ALA A 215 10.12 12.81 -8.21
N MET A 216 9.94 14.08 -8.55
CA MET A 216 9.05 14.99 -7.81
C MET A 216 7.60 14.77 -8.23
N HIS A 217 6.76 14.41 -7.27
CA HIS A 217 5.32 14.29 -7.48
C HIS A 217 4.59 15.38 -6.72
N THR A 218 3.82 16.21 -7.43
CA THR A 218 2.98 17.23 -6.81
C THR A 218 1.71 16.63 -6.24
N HIS A 219 1.08 17.34 -5.30
CA HIS A 219 -0.22 16.96 -4.77
C HIS A 219 -1.28 16.75 -5.86
N ALA A 220 -1.36 17.66 -6.84
CA ALA A 220 -2.29 17.57 -7.97
C ALA A 220 -2.10 16.31 -8.80
N ALA A 221 -0.84 15.91 -9.07
CA ALA A 221 -0.55 14.70 -9.83
C ALA A 221 -1.02 13.45 -9.09
N LEU A 222 -0.83 13.40 -7.78
CA LEU A 222 -1.26 12.27 -6.95
C LEU A 222 -2.78 12.19 -6.86
N THR A 223 -3.45 13.31 -6.56
CA THR A 223 -4.93 13.36 -6.43
C THR A 223 -5.61 13.07 -7.76
N TYR A 224 -5.09 13.59 -8.89
CA TYR A 224 -5.55 13.24 -10.23
C TYR A 224 -5.45 11.73 -10.49
N THR A 225 -4.31 11.12 -10.13
CA THR A 225 -4.06 9.71 -10.41
C THR A 225 -4.98 8.80 -9.60
N VAL A 226 -5.23 9.06 -8.30
CA VAL A 226 -6.15 8.22 -7.52
C VAL A 226 -7.60 8.34 -8.00
N ARG A 227 -8.02 9.55 -8.42
CA ARG A 227 -9.35 9.77 -9.02
C ARG A 227 -9.49 8.98 -10.32
N GLY A 228 -8.51 9.08 -11.21
CA GLY A 228 -8.47 8.33 -12.47
C GLY A 228 -8.37 6.82 -12.27
N TYR A 229 -7.63 6.36 -11.26
CA TYR A 229 -7.52 4.92 -11.00
C TYR A 229 -8.87 4.32 -10.58
N ASN A 230 -9.66 5.07 -9.82
CA ASN A 230 -11.01 4.64 -9.41
C ASN A 230 -12.00 4.53 -10.57
N THR A 231 -11.77 5.22 -11.70
CA THR A 231 -12.60 5.05 -12.90
C THR A 231 -12.33 3.73 -13.62
N LEU A 232 -11.22 3.05 -13.31
CA LEU A 232 -10.85 1.76 -13.89
C LEU A 232 -11.11 0.61 -12.91
N ILE A 233 -10.70 0.80 -11.65
CA ILE A 233 -10.89 -0.13 -10.55
C ILE A 233 -11.84 0.53 -9.58
N SER A 234 -13.15 0.32 -9.74
CA SER A 234 -14.18 0.97 -8.91
C SER A 234 -14.19 0.39 -7.50
N ARG A 235 -13.28 0.89 -6.67
CA ARG A 235 -13.07 0.47 -5.29
C ARG A 235 -13.86 1.37 -4.35
N CYS A 236 -14.41 0.80 -3.30
CA CYS A 236 -15.20 1.52 -2.30
C CYS A 236 -14.79 1.15 -0.87
N GLU A 237 -15.51 1.71 0.11
CA GLU A 237 -15.25 1.53 1.54
C GLU A 237 -15.49 0.09 2.04
N ASP A 238 -16.24 -0.71 1.27
CA ASP A 238 -16.50 -2.13 1.57
C ASP A 238 -15.36 -3.04 1.10
N ASP A 239 -14.43 -2.52 0.28
CA ASP A 239 -13.32 -3.29 -0.25
C ASP A 239 -12.18 -3.46 0.77
N GLU A 240 -11.45 -4.57 0.62
CA GLU A 240 -10.25 -4.87 1.38
C GLU A 240 -9.09 -5.16 0.41
N THR A 241 -7.93 -4.57 0.67
CA THR A 241 -6.70 -4.74 -0.10
C THR A 241 -5.54 -5.12 0.81
N MET A 242 -4.51 -5.72 0.23
CA MET A 242 -3.25 -6.01 0.92
C MET A 242 -2.26 -4.86 0.71
N CYS A 243 -1.41 -4.62 1.70
CA CYS A 243 -0.27 -3.71 1.65
C CYS A 243 0.98 -4.54 1.95
N PHE A 244 1.86 -4.72 0.97
CA PHE A 244 3.03 -5.58 1.12
C PHE A 244 4.17 -5.27 0.15
N LEU A 245 3.91 -4.51 -0.91
CA LEU A 245 4.99 -3.95 -1.72
C LEU A 245 5.62 -2.80 -0.92
N PRO A 246 6.89 -2.45 -1.20
CA PRO A 246 7.55 -1.37 -0.48
C PRO A 246 6.84 -0.03 -0.66
N LEU A 247 6.48 0.62 0.45
CA LEU A 247 5.82 1.94 0.43
C LEU A 247 6.72 3.05 -0.12
N CYS A 248 8.05 2.91 -0.09
CA CYS A 248 8.96 3.82 -0.80
C CYS A 248 8.83 3.75 -2.34
N HIS A 249 8.16 2.73 -2.88
CA HIS A 249 7.91 2.59 -4.31
C HIS A 249 6.52 3.14 -4.69
N ILE A 250 6.45 3.85 -5.83
CA ILE A 250 5.21 4.50 -6.30
C ILE A 250 4.02 3.52 -6.45
N ALA A 251 4.28 2.24 -6.71
CA ALA A 251 3.22 1.24 -6.88
C ALA A 251 2.39 1.01 -5.61
N GLU A 252 3.02 0.84 -4.44
CA GLU A 252 2.28 0.70 -3.17
C GLU A 252 1.79 2.06 -2.69
N ARG A 253 2.60 3.12 -2.84
CA ARG A 253 2.23 4.49 -2.45
C ARG A 253 0.93 4.93 -3.12
N MET A 254 0.80 4.68 -4.42
CA MET A 254 -0.40 5.03 -5.18
C MET A 254 -1.49 3.97 -5.11
N GLY A 255 -1.19 2.70 -5.42
CA GLY A 255 -2.21 1.65 -5.55
C GLY A 255 -2.72 1.12 -4.20
N GLY A 256 -1.87 1.17 -3.19
CA GLY A 256 -2.16 0.83 -1.80
C GLY A 256 -2.62 2.08 -1.05
N GLU A 257 -1.67 2.81 -0.47
CA GLU A 257 -1.88 3.89 0.51
C GLU A 257 -2.86 4.97 0.03
N TYR A 258 -2.50 5.77 -0.98
CA TYR A 258 -3.32 6.93 -1.37
C TYR A 258 -4.62 6.55 -2.04
N PHE A 259 -4.63 5.49 -2.84
CA PHE A 259 -5.88 5.02 -3.39
C PHE A 259 -6.79 4.53 -2.24
N SER A 260 -6.22 3.91 -1.19
CA SER A 260 -7.01 3.37 -0.06
C SER A 260 -7.58 4.53 0.75
N LEU A 261 -6.76 5.56 0.94
CA LEU A 261 -7.16 6.82 1.53
C LEU A 261 -8.33 7.44 0.77
N TYR A 262 -8.25 7.51 -0.55
CA TYR A 262 -9.29 8.08 -1.40
C TYR A 262 -10.60 7.30 -1.32
N THR A 263 -10.56 5.98 -1.53
CA THR A 263 -11.78 5.15 -1.61
C THR A 263 -12.33 4.70 -0.27
N GLY A 264 -11.54 4.83 0.79
CA GLY A 264 -11.87 4.33 2.13
C GLY A 264 -11.78 2.81 2.28
N ALA A 265 -11.13 2.13 1.34
CA ALA A 265 -10.94 0.69 1.41
C ALA A 265 -10.06 0.33 2.61
N LYS A 266 -10.23 -0.87 3.16
CA LYS A 266 -9.37 -1.33 4.26
C LYS A 266 -8.02 -1.79 3.73
N LEU A 267 -6.94 -1.23 4.28
CA LEU A 267 -5.56 -1.53 3.93
C LEU A 267 -4.95 -2.50 4.96
N ASN A 268 -4.59 -3.71 4.53
CA ASN A 268 -4.11 -4.77 5.42
C ASN A 268 -2.61 -5.03 5.22
N PHE A 269 -1.80 -4.62 6.19
CA PHE A 269 -0.35 -4.76 6.24
C PHE A 269 0.03 -6.19 6.65
N VAL A 270 0.80 -6.85 5.79
CA VAL A 270 1.32 -8.19 6.08
C VAL A 270 2.54 -8.11 6.99
N GLU A 271 2.74 -9.14 7.80
CA GLU A 271 3.89 -9.20 8.73
C GLU A 271 5.21 -9.43 7.99
N ASN A 272 5.19 -10.19 6.89
CA ASN A 272 6.37 -10.48 6.10
C ASN A 272 5.98 -10.72 4.62
N PRO A 273 6.75 -10.20 3.65
CA PRO A 273 6.54 -10.51 2.23
C PRO A 273 6.44 -12.01 1.90
N ASP A 274 7.14 -12.87 2.65
CA ASP A 274 7.09 -14.31 2.47
C ASP A 274 5.76 -14.94 2.87
N THR A 275 5.07 -14.36 3.86
CA THR A 275 3.77 -14.82 4.39
C THR A 275 2.56 -14.24 3.66
N VAL A 276 2.80 -13.46 2.58
CA VAL A 276 1.74 -12.89 1.72
C VAL A 276 0.72 -13.94 1.28
N PRO A 277 1.10 -15.16 0.82
CA PRO A 277 0.12 -16.16 0.43
C PRO A 277 -0.81 -16.59 1.57
N GLU A 278 -0.30 -16.77 2.80
CA GLU A 278 -1.15 -17.09 3.94
C GLU A 278 -2.05 -15.91 4.32
N ASN A 279 -1.49 -14.69 4.38
CA ASN A 279 -2.21 -13.49 4.78
C ASN A 279 -3.34 -13.15 3.77
N VAL A 280 -3.10 -13.34 2.48
CA VAL A 280 -4.12 -13.21 1.42
C VAL A 280 -5.26 -14.22 1.62
N ARG A 281 -4.98 -15.43 2.12
CA ARG A 281 -6.01 -16.42 2.41
C ARG A 281 -6.86 -16.05 3.62
N GLU A 282 -6.25 -15.45 4.65
CA GLU A 282 -6.94 -15.00 5.85
C GLU A 282 -7.85 -13.79 5.58
N ILE A 283 -7.33 -12.77 4.91
CA ILE A 283 -8.08 -11.55 4.59
C ILE A 283 -9.06 -11.79 3.44
N ALA A 284 -8.66 -12.59 2.46
CA ALA A 284 -9.40 -12.80 1.22
C ALA A 284 -9.80 -11.46 0.56
N PRO A 285 -8.81 -10.68 0.09
CA PRO A 285 -9.02 -9.32 -0.40
C PRO A 285 -10.02 -9.27 -1.55
N THR A 286 -10.81 -8.20 -1.61
CA THR A 286 -11.76 -7.96 -2.70
C THR A 286 -11.10 -7.26 -3.90
N VAL A 287 -10.02 -6.52 -3.66
CA VAL A 287 -9.14 -5.95 -4.68
C VAL A 287 -7.72 -6.36 -4.35
N PHE A 288 -7.05 -7.05 -5.27
CA PHE A 288 -5.71 -7.55 -5.02
C PHE A 288 -4.77 -7.18 -6.17
N THR A 289 -3.84 -6.27 -5.86
CA THR A 289 -2.76 -5.86 -6.76
C THR A 289 -1.49 -6.57 -6.35
N ALA A 290 -0.83 -7.24 -7.28
CA ALA A 290 0.44 -7.90 -7.02
C ALA A 290 1.33 -7.93 -8.26
N VAL A 291 2.64 -8.02 -8.04
CA VAL A 291 3.61 -8.17 -9.14
C VAL A 291 3.56 -9.60 -9.73
N PRO A 292 3.99 -9.81 -11.00
CA PRO A 292 3.94 -11.11 -11.67
C PRO A 292 4.48 -12.27 -10.84
N ARG A 293 5.58 -12.04 -10.10
CA ARG A 293 6.21 -13.07 -9.26
C ARG A 293 5.27 -13.63 -8.18
N VAL A 294 4.39 -12.79 -7.63
CA VAL A 294 3.41 -13.22 -6.62
C VAL A 294 2.34 -14.10 -7.26
N TRP A 295 1.85 -13.72 -8.45
CA TRP A 295 0.90 -14.53 -9.22
C TRP A 295 1.50 -15.88 -9.64
N GLU A 296 2.78 -15.92 -10.00
CA GLU A 296 3.51 -17.16 -10.27
C GLU A 296 3.63 -18.06 -9.03
N LYS A 297 3.89 -17.47 -7.86
CA LYS A 297 3.97 -18.20 -6.57
C LYS A 297 2.63 -18.86 -6.24
N PHE A 298 1.52 -18.13 -6.39
CA PHE A 298 0.18 -18.69 -6.20
C PHE A 298 -0.12 -19.84 -7.16
N TYR A 299 0.15 -19.66 -8.46
CA TYR A 299 -0.03 -20.72 -9.46
C TYR A 299 0.78 -21.98 -9.11
N SER A 300 2.06 -21.79 -8.77
CA SER A 300 2.96 -22.87 -8.39
C SER A 300 2.47 -23.61 -7.16
N GLY A 301 1.98 -22.88 -6.15
CA GLY A 301 1.38 -23.45 -4.94
C GLY A 301 0.17 -24.33 -5.25
N VAL A 302 -0.72 -23.91 -6.16
CA VAL A 302 -1.84 -24.73 -6.61
C VAL A 302 -1.36 -25.99 -7.33
N MET A 303 -0.35 -25.87 -8.21
CA MET A 303 0.16 -27.01 -8.97
C MET A 303 0.84 -28.05 -8.07
N ILE A 304 1.53 -27.61 -7.01
CA ILE A 304 2.13 -28.50 -6.00
C ILE A 304 1.03 -29.24 -5.23
N ALA A 305 0.06 -28.50 -4.68
CA ALA A 305 -1.07 -29.09 -3.95
C ALA A 305 -1.86 -30.08 -4.81
N LEU A 306 -2.00 -29.81 -6.11
CA LEU A 306 -2.65 -30.71 -7.06
C LEU A 306 -1.86 -32.01 -7.27
N LYS A 307 -0.53 -31.95 -7.39
CA LYS A 307 0.32 -33.14 -7.54
C LYS A 307 0.23 -34.08 -6.33
N GLU A 308 0.05 -33.51 -5.15
CA GLU A 308 -0.10 -34.25 -3.89
C GLU A 308 -1.54 -34.74 -3.64
N SER A 309 -2.51 -34.25 -4.43
CA SER A 309 -3.91 -34.64 -4.32
C SER A 309 -4.21 -36.01 -4.94
N THR A 310 -5.38 -36.58 -4.59
CA THR A 310 -5.82 -37.88 -5.12
C THR A 310 -6.06 -37.82 -6.63
N ARG A 311 -5.95 -38.97 -7.32
CA ARG A 311 -6.24 -39.07 -8.77
C ARG A 311 -7.63 -38.56 -9.14
N MET A 312 -8.61 -38.73 -8.25
CA MET A 312 -9.96 -38.22 -8.44
C MET A 312 -10.01 -36.69 -8.41
N GLN A 313 -9.30 -36.06 -7.46
CA GLN A 313 -9.17 -34.59 -7.38
C GLN A 313 -8.42 -34.04 -8.60
N GLN A 314 -7.35 -34.72 -9.03
CA GLN A 314 -6.60 -34.35 -10.24
C GLN A 314 -7.48 -34.39 -11.49
N ALA A 315 -8.27 -35.45 -11.67
CA ALA A 315 -9.20 -35.58 -12.80
C ALA A 315 -10.31 -34.53 -12.75
N ALA A 316 -10.89 -34.28 -11.57
CA ALA A 316 -11.90 -33.25 -11.37
C ALA A 316 -11.37 -31.85 -11.71
N TYR A 317 -10.16 -31.51 -11.24
CA TYR A 317 -9.51 -30.26 -11.58
C TYR A 317 -9.18 -30.17 -13.08
N ALA A 318 -8.59 -31.22 -13.67
CA ALA A 318 -8.21 -31.22 -15.09
C ALA A 318 -9.41 -30.98 -16.01
N TRP A 319 -10.55 -31.63 -15.71
CA TRP A 319 -11.81 -31.35 -16.42
C TRP A 319 -12.28 -29.92 -16.18
N SER A 320 -12.31 -29.48 -14.92
CA SER A 320 -12.83 -28.17 -14.53
C SER A 320 -12.04 -27.01 -15.14
N ILE A 321 -10.70 -27.07 -15.08
CA ILE A 321 -9.83 -26.05 -15.68
C ILE A 321 -9.92 -26.09 -17.20
N GLY A 322 -10.07 -27.26 -17.82
CA GLY A 322 -10.31 -27.38 -19.26
C GLY A 322 -11.60 -26.68 -19.71
N VAL A 323 -12.68 -26.79 -18.93
CA VAL A 323 -13.92 -26.01 -19.15
C VAL A 323 -13.65 -24.52 -18.99
N GLY A 324 -12.96 -24.11 -17.92
CA GLY A 324 -12.59 -22.72 -17.67
C GLY A 324 -11.74 -22.09 -18.79
N THR A 325 -10.77 -22.82 -19.33
CA THR A 325 -9.92 -22.37 -20.44
C THR A 325 -10.75 -22.08 -21.69
N ARG A 326 -11.72 -22.94 -22.02
CA ARG A 326 -12.64 -22.71 -23.15
C ARG A 326 -13.51 -21.48 -22.96
N ILE A 327 -13.94 -21.21 -21.73
CA ILE A 327 -14.65 -19.97 -21.37
C ILE A 327 -13.74 -18.76 -21.60
N ALA A 328 -12.52 -18.79 -21.04
CA ALA A 328 -11.56 -17.70 -21.16
C ALA A 328 -11.23 -17.39 -22.63
N ASP A 329 -11.04 -18.41 -23.47
CA ASP A 329 -10.81 -18.25 -24.91
C ASP A 329 -11.95 -17.52 -25.61
N GLN A 330 -13.20 -17.92 -25.38
CA GLN A 330 -14.36 -17.27 -26.01
C GLN A 330 -14.52 -15.83 -25.53
N VAL A 331 -14.32 -15.57 -24.23
CA VAL A 331 -14.44 -14.23 -23.65
C VAL A 331 -13.36 -13.30 -24.20
N LEU A 332 -12.09 -13.74 -24.22
CA LEU A 332 -10.98 -12.96 -24.75
C LEU A 332 -11.12 -12.68 -26.25
N ALA A 333 -11.72 -13.61 -27.01
CA ALA A 333 -12.03 -13.43 -28.43
C ALA A 333 -13.30 -12.58 -28.70
N GLY A 334 -13.98 -12.08 -27.66
CA GLY A 334 -15.24 -11.34 -27.80
C GLY A 334 -16.41 -12.19 -28.32
N GLN A 335 -16.31 -13.51 -28.25
CA GLN A 335 -17.32 -14.45 -28.75
C GLN A 335 -18.39 -14.74 -27.70
N PRO A 336 -19.65 -14.96 -28.10
CA PRO A 336 -20.71 -15.31 -27.17
C PRO A 336 -20.50 -16.72 -26.61
N VAL A 337 -20.63 -16.86 -25.29
CA VAL A 337 -20.56 -18.18 -24.64
C VAL A 337 -21.93 -18.86 -24.64
N GLY A 338 -21.99 -20.07 -25.21
CA GLY A 338 -23.22 -20.89 -25.28
C GLY A 338 -23.73 -21.38 -23.92
N GLY A 339 -25.04 -21.58 -23.78
CA GLY A 339 -25.70 -21.96 -22.52
C GLY A 339 -25.19 -23.28 -21.92
N ALA A 340 -24.90 -24.28 -22.75
CA ALA A 340 -24.35 -25.56 -22.28
C ALA A 340 -22.97 -25.39 -21.64
N LEU A 341 -22.09 -24.57 -22.24
CA LEU A 341 -20.76 -24.32 -21.70
C LEU A 341 -20.81 -23.49 -20.41
N LYS A 342 -21.79 -22.57 -20.29
CA LYS A 342 -22.09 -21.88 -19.02
C LYS A 342 -22.46 -22.86 -17.90
N LEU A 343 -23.35 -23.82 -18.18
CA LEU A 343 -23.75 -24.84 -17.19
C LEU A 343 -22.57 -25.73 -16.79
N GLN A 344 -21.76 -26.17 -17.76
CA GLN A 344 -20.52 -26.90 -17.49
C GLN A 344 -19.58 -26.09 -16.59
N PHE A 345 -19.44 -24.78 -16.85
CA PHE A 345 -18.58 -23.92 -16.05
C PHE A 345 -19.10 -23.73 -14.62
N GLN A 346 -20.42 -23.60 -14.43
CA GLN A 346 -20.99 -23.56 -13.08
C GLN A 346 -20.70 -24.84 -12.30
N LEU A 347 -20.81 -26.00 -12.96
CA LEU A 347 -20.45 -27.29 -12.35
C LEU A 347 -18.94 -27.37 -12.05
N ALA A 348 -18.08 -26.93 -12.97
CA ALA A 348 -16.63 -26.86 -12.79
C ALA A 348 -16.23 -25.96 -11.60
N ARG A 349 -16.89 -24.80 -11.46
CA ARG A 349 -16.71 -23.90 -10.32
C ARG A 349 -17.06 -24.56 -9.00
N TRP A 350 -18.22 -25.21 -8.95
CA TRP A 350 -18.66 -25.93 -7.75
C TRP A 350 -17.74 -27.10 -7.39
N LEU A 351 -17.31 -27.87 -8.38
CA LEU A 351 -16.52 -29.09 -8.19
C LEU A 351 -15.07 -28.82 -7.77
N ALA A 352 -14.39 -27.87 -8.41
CA ALA A 352 -12.96 -27.64 -8.19
C ALA A 352 -12.54 -26.16 -8.19
N LEU A 353 -13.00 -25.33 -9.14
CA LEU A 353 -12.37 -24.01 -9.34
C LEU A 353 -12.59 -23.05 -8.17
N ASN A 354 -13.77 -23.07 -7.52
CA ASN A 354 -13.99 -22.25 -6.32
C ASN A 354 -13.09 -22.69 -5.15
N ASN A 355 -12.76 -23.98 -5.05
CA ASN A 355 -11.83 -24.48 -4.03
C ASN A 355 -10.40 -24.01 -4.31
N VAL A 356 -9.99 -23.98 -5.59
CA VAL A 356 -8.70 -23.40 -6.01
C VAL A 356 -8.64 -21.90 -5.67
N ARG A 357 -9.69 -21.14 -5.97
CA ARG A 357 -9.77 -19.72 -5.61
C ARG A 357 -9.69 -19.49 -4.09
N LYS A 358 -10.34 -20.34 -3.30
CA LYS A 358 -10.24 -20.33 -1.83
C LYS A 358 -8.84 -20.68 -1.34
N LEU A 359 -8.20 -21.66 -1.98
CA LEU A 359 -6.83 -22.11 -1.67
C LEU A 359 -5.81 -20.98 -1.81
N ILE A 360 -6.02 -20.04 -2.73
CA ILE A 360 -5.13 -18.87 -2.93
C ILE A 360 -5.75 -17.56 -2.46
N GLY A 361 -6.86 -17.60 -1.70
CA GLY A 361 -7.47 -16.44 -1.05
C GLY A 361 -8.30 -15.52 -1.95
N ILE A 362 -8.27 -15.66 -3.28
CA ILE A 362 -8.93 -14.73 -4.23
C ILE A 362 -10.44 -15.00 -4.45
N HIS A 363 -11.07 -15.83 -3.64
CA HIS A 363 -12.47 -16.21 -3.82
C HIS A 363 -13.48 -15.07 -3.62
N ARG A 364 -13.11 -14.02 -2.88
CA ARG A 364 -13.87 -12.78 -2.72
C ARG A 364 -13.44 -11.66 -3.69
N ALA A 365 -12.36 -11.88 -4.45
CA ALA A 365 -11.80 -10.86 -5.32
C ALA A 365 -12.77 -10.49 -6.45
N ARG A 366 -12.99 -9.19 -6.59
CA ARG A 366 -13.67 -8.51 -7.71
C ARG A 366 -12.66 -8.08 -8.76
N PHE A 367 -11.46 -7.68 -8.33
CA PHE A 367 -10.37 -7.25 -9.19
C PHE A 367 -9.04 -7.91 -8.81
N LEU A 368 -8.34 -8.42 -9.81
CA LEU A 368 -6.96 -8.89 -9.72
C LEU A 368 -6.11 -8.05 -10.66
N VAL A 369 -5.11 -7.35 -10.13
CA VAL A 369 -4.30 -6.41 -10.90
C VAL A 369 -2.84 -6.85 -10.87
N THR A 370 -2.19 -6.80 -12.03
CA THR A 370 -0.76 -7.10 -12.18
C THR A 370 -0.06 -5.98 -12.93
N GLY A 371 1.20 -5.70 -12.57
CA GLY A 371 1.96 -4.59 -13.13
C GLY A 371 3.42 -4.60 -12.68
N ALA A 372 4.15 -3.51 -12.96
CA ALA A 372 5.58 -3.31 -12.71
C ALA A 372 6.55 -4.24 -13.48
N ALA A 373 6.09 -5.39 -13.98
CA ALA A 373 6.86 -6.27 -14.85
C ALA A 373 5.93 -7.04 -15.83
N PRO A 374 6.47 -7.59 -16.93
CA PRO A 374 5.70 -8.46 -17.84
C PRO A 374 5.18 -9.72 -17.13
N ILE A 375 4.00 -10.19 -17.56
CA ILE A 375 3.39 -11.45 -17.10
C ILE A 375 3.06 -12.34 -18.30
N SER A 376 3.20 -13.65 -18.14
CA SER A 376 2.84 -14.62 -19.18
C SER A 376 1.34 -14.55 -19.52
N PRO A 377 0.95 -14.44 -20.81
CA PRO A 377 -0.45 -14.51 -21.22
C PRO A 377 -1.16 -15.80 -20.77
N GLU A 378 -0.44 -16.93 -20.77
CA GLU A 378 -0.98 -18.22 -20.31
C GLU A 378 -1.30 -18.19 -18.81
N LEU A 379 -0.51 -17.49 -18.02
CA LEU A 379 -0.78 -17.33 -16.59
C LEU A 379 -2.03 -16.49 -16.37
N VAL A 380 -2.17 -15.36 -17.07
CA VAL A 380 -3.38 -14.52 -17.03
C VAL A 380 -4.61 -15.33 -17.43
N LYS A 381 -4.51 -16.09 -18.52
CA LYS A 381 -5.58 -16.97 -19.00
C LYS A 381 -5.95 -18.04 -17.98
N TRP A 382 -4.98 -18.59 -17.26
CA TRP A 382 -5.24 -19.54 -16.18
C TRP A 382 -6.07 -18.92 -15.06
N TYR A 383 -5.76 -17.68 -14.63
CA TYR A 383 -6.58 -16.98 -13.63
C TYR A 383 -8.00 -16.72 -14.14
N LEU A 384 -8.15 -16.27 -15.39
CA LEU A 384 -9.47 -16.08 -16.01
C LEU A 384 -10.26 -17.40 -16.11
N ALA A 385 -9.57 -18.52 -16.31
CA ALA A 385 -10.20 -19.84 -16.36
C ALA A 385 -10.76 -20.28 -14.99
N LEU A 386 -10.31 -19.70 -13.87
CA LEU A 386 -10.77 -20.11 -12.54
C LEU A 386 -12.17 -19.61 -12.18
N GLY A 387 -12.59 -18.44 -12.67
CA GLY A 387 -13.71 -17.76 -12.01
C GLY A 387 -13.44 -16.28 -11.80
#